data_AF-A0ABD0KT32-F1
#
_entry.id   AF-A0ABD0KT32-F1
#
_cell.length_a   1.000
_cell.length_b   1.000
_cell.length_c   1.000
_cell.angle_alpha   90.00
_cell.angle_beta   90.00
_cell.angle_gamma   90.00
#
_symmetry.space_group_name_H-M   'P 1'
#
loop_
_entity.id
_entity.type
_entity.pdbx_description
1 polymer ?
#
loop_
_entity_poly.entity_id
_entity_poly.type
_entity_poly.pdbx_seq_one_letter_code
_entity_poly.pdbx_strand_id
1 'polypeptide(L)' 'METMSVKQLCNCLEKCGMPTFAQICRQECLDGRFLLTLTDESLRKAPFSLSEWDITKLQVKLGWTPRDSLPV' A
#
# COMPACT_ATOMS: atom_id res chain seq x y z
N MET A 1 -0.05 14.05 4.96
CA MET A 1 -0.88 13.00 4.34
C MET A 1 -2.05 12.74 5.26
N GLU A 2 -3.28 13.03 4.83
CA GLU A 2 -4.47 12.61 5.57
C GLU A 2 -4.53 11.08 5.57
N THR A 3 -4.66 10.49 6.74
CA THR A 3 -4.62 9.05 6.90
C THR A 3 -5.94 8.47 6.37
N MET A 4 -5.91 7.85 5.19
CA MET A 4 -7.07 7.21 4.58
C MET A 4 -7.67 6.15 5.52
N SER A 5 -8.99 6.10 5.62
CA SER A 5 -9.68 4.97 6.24
C SER A 5 -9.44 3.68 5.44
N VAL A 6 -9.62 2.51 6.08
CA VAL A 6 -9.55 1.19 5.42
C VAL A 6 -10.39 1.18 4.13
N LYS A 7 -11.63 1.70 4.18
CA LYS A 7 -12.52 1.74 3.02
C LYS A 7 -11.99 2.61 1.88
N GLN A 8 -11.47 3.80 2.20
CA GLN A 8 -10.87 4.69 1.20
C GLN A 8 -9.63 4.05 0.58
N LEU A 9 -8.79 3.43 1.41
CA LEU A 9 -7.60 2.74 0.96
C LEU A 9 -7.93 1.57 0.02
N CYS A 10 -8.84 0.68 0.42
CA CYS A 10 -9.25 -0.46 -0.41
C CYS A 10 -9.82 0.02 -1.76
N ASN A 11 -10.66 1.05 -1.77
CA ASN A 11 -11.19 1.62 -3.01
C ASN A 11 -10.08 2.18 -3.92
N CYS A 12 -9.06 2.83 -3.33
CA CYS A 12 -7.91 3.33 -4.07
C CYS A 12 -7.09 2.20 -4.67
N LEU A 13 -6.81 1.14 -3.90
CA LEU A 13 -6.09 -0.04 -4.35
C LEU A 13 -6.84 -0.80 -5.45
N GLU A 14 -8.16 -0.98 -5.31
CA GLU A 14 -9.02 -1.58 -6.34
C GLU A 14 -8.99 -0.76 -7.64
N LYS A 15 -9.13 0.57 -7.56
CA LYS A 15 -9.02 1.46 -8.74
C LYS A 15 -7.62 1.45 -9.36
N CYS A 16 -6.60 1.19 -8.57
CA CYS A 16 -5.23 1.01 -9.03
C CYS A 16 -4.97 -0.40 -9.57
N GLY A 17 -5.98 -1.28 -9.66
CA GLY A 17 -5.81 -2.65 -10.15
C GLY A 17 -4.98 -3.52 -9.21
N MET A 18 -5.06 -3.28 -7.90
CA MET A 18 -4.43 -4.07 -6.84
C MET A 18 -5.49 -4.70 -5.92
N PRO A 19 -6.43 -5.51 -6.47
CA PRO A 19 -7.54 -6.06 -5.71
C PRO A 19 -7.09 -7.00 -4.59
N THR A 20 -6.00 -7.76 -4.79
CA THR A 20 -5.43 -8.64 -3.76
C THR A 20 -4.93 -7.84 -2.55
N PHE A 21 -4.22 -6.73 -2.79
CA PHE A 21 -3.76 -5.88 -1.71
C PHE A 21 -4.93 -5.20 -1.00
N ALA A 22 -5.93 -4.73 -1.76
CA ALA A 22 -7.16 -4.19 -1.19
C ALA A 22 -7.89 -5.21 -0.29
N GLN A 23 -7.93 -6.47 -0.71
CA GLN A 23 -8.54 -7.55 0.05
C GLN A 23 -7.81 -7.80 1.37
N ILE A 24 -6.47 -7.86 1.36
CA ILE A 24 -5.67 -8.02 2.58
C ILE A 24 -5.92 -6.84 3.53
N CYS A 25 -5.88 -5.60 3.02
CA CYS A 25 -6.17 -4.42 3.84
C CYS A 25 -7.59 -4.45 4.43
N ARG A 26 -8.56 -5.00 3.69
CA ARG A 26 -9.94 -5.14 4.16
C ARG A 26 -10.07 -6.22 5.23
N GLN A 27 -9.42 -7.37 5.06
CA GLN A 27 -9.49 -8.50 5.99
C GLN A 27 -8.78 -8.18 7.31
N GLU A 28 -7.59 -7.59 7.23
CA GLU A 28 -6.74 -7.26 8.38
C GLU A 28 -7.03 -5.86 8.96
N CYS A 29 -8.06 -5.16 8.45
CA CYS A 29 -8.44 -3.81 8.87
C CYS A 29 -7.29 -2.78 8.81
N LEU A 30 -6.45 -2.87 7.76
CA LEU A 30 -5.28 -2.01 7.57
C LEU A 30 -5.69 -0.69 6.91
N ASP A 31 -5.34 0.42 7.56
CA ASP A 31 -5.66 1.77 7.11
C ASP A 31 -4.46 2.47 6.45
N GLY A 32 -4.64 3.72 6.05
CA GLY A 32 -3.58 4.54 5.49
C GLY A 32 -2.42 4.82 6.45
N ARG A 33 -2.59 4.65 7.77
CA ARG A 33 -1.48 4.77 8.74
C ARG A 33 -0.60 3.55 8.70
N PHE A 34 -1.20 2.36 8.59
CA PHE A 34 -0.44 1.13 8.46
C PHE A 34 0.49 1.16 7.25
N LEU A 35 0.02 1.71 6.11
CA LEU A 35 0.87 1.93 4.93
C LEU A 35 2.14 2.74 5.23
N LEU A 36 2.09 3.74 6.11
CA LEU A 36 3.29 4.52 6.47
C LEU A 36 4.32 3.69 7.26
N THR A 37 3.91 2.55 7.82
CA THR A 37 4.79 1.61 8.50
C THR A 37 5.38 0.56 7.57
N LEU A 38 4.85 0.42 6.35
CA LEU A 38 5.29 -0.57 5.38
C LEU A 38 6.59 -0.13 4.69
N THR A 39 7.51 -1.07 4.63
CA THR A 39 8.76 -0.95 3.88
C THR A 39 8.61 -1.57 2.50
N ASP A 40 9.51 -1.22 1.57
CA ASP A 40 9.55 -1.86 0.25
C ASP A 40 9.72 -3.39 0.41
N GLU A 41 10.63 -3.81 1.30
CA GLU A 41 10.84 -5.22 1.61
C GLU A 41 9.57 -5.91 2.14
N SER A 42 8.81 -5.26 3.03
CA SER A 42 7.56 -5.82 3.57
C SER A 42 6.50 -6.00 2.48
N LEU A 43 6.44 -5.07 1.52
CA LEU A 43 5.51 -5.15 0.39
C LEU A 43 5.87 -6.26 -0.59
N ARG A 44 7.16 -6.55 -0.78
CA ARG A 44 7.62 -7.65 -1.66
C ARG A 44 7.43 -9.04 -1.05
N LYS A 45 7.28 -9.13 0.27
CA LYS A 45 7.06 -10.39 0.99
C LYS A 45 5.57 -10.73 1.10
N ALA A 46 5.28 -12.01 1.37
CA ALA A 46 3.94 -12.42 1.75
C ALA A 46 3.50 -11.66 3.03
N PRO A 47 2.22 -11.25 3.15
CA PRO A 47 1.09 -11.64 2.30
C PRO A 47 0.89 -10.77 1.04
N PHE A 48 1.60 -9.65 0.89
CA PHE A 48 1.35 -8.67 -0.17
C PHE A 48 1.96 -9.08 -1.52
N SER A 49 3.17 -9.65 -1.49
CA SER A 49 3.90 -10.18 -2.66
C SER A 49 3.88 -9.24 -3.86
N LEU A 50 4.02 -7.94 -3.62
CA LEU A 50 3.97 -6.91 -4.65
C LEU A 50 5.24 -6.93 -5.50
N SER A 51 5.08 -6.74 -6.80
CA SER A 51 6.21 -6.52 -7.70
C SER A 51 6.73 -5.09 -7.59
N GLU A 52 7.94 -4.84 -8.09
CA GLU A 52 8.51 -3.49 -8.17
C GLU A 52 7.62 -2.52 -8.96
N TRP A 53 6.94 -3.04 -9.98
CA TRP A 53 5.98 -2.27 -10.77
C TRP A 53 4.75 -1.89 -9.95
N ASP A 54 4.26 -2.78 -9.09
CA ASP A 54 3.15 -2.50 -8.18
C ASP A 54 3.54 -1.41 -7.17
N ILE A 55 4.74 -1.49 -6.61
CA ILE A 55 5.26 -0.48 -5.67
C ILE A 55 5.40 0.87 -6.37
N THR A 56 5.95 0.90 -7.57
CA THR A 56 6.02 2.12 -8.40
C THR A 56 4.63 2.69 -8.68
N LYS A 57 3.65 1.82 -8.95
CA LYS A 57 2.27 2.22 -9.18
C LYS A 57 1.63 2.82 -7.94
N LEU A 58 1.90 2.29 -6.74
CA LEU A 58 1.47 2.88 -5.47
C LEU A 58 2.07 4.28 -5.29
N GLN A 59 3.36 4.44 -5.60
CA GLN A 59 4.05 5.73 -5.53
C GLN A 59 3.45 6.77 -6.46
N VAL A 60 3.21 6.42 -7.73
CA VAL A 60 2.69 7.36 -8.72
C VAL A 60 1.20 7.63 -8.55
N LYS A 61 0.39 6.62 -8.23
CA LYS A 61 -1.09 6.76 -8.18
C LYS A 61 -1.61 7.22 -6.85
N LEU A 62 -0.99 6.80 -5.74
CA LEU A 62 -1.43 7.15 -4.40
C LEU A 62 -0.56 8.26 -3.79
N GLY A 63 0.54 8.65 -4.45
CA GLY A 63 1.50 9.58 -3.86
C GLY A 63 2.12 9.04 -2.57
N TRP A 64 2.10 7.72 -2.38
CA TRP A 64 2.56 7.04 -1.18
C TRP A 64 3.97 6.51 -1.38
N THR A 65 4.86 6.71 -0.41
CA THR A 65 6.26 6.32 -0.51
C THR A 65 6.60 5.35 0.62
N PRO A 66 7.19 4.17 0.33
CA PRO A 66 7.65 3.24 1.37
C PRO A 66 8.60 3.91 2.35
N ARG A 67 8.53 3.50 3.62
CA ARG A 67 9.34 4.13 4.68
C ARG A 67 10.84 4.13 4.40
N ASP A 68 11.36 3.04 3.85
CA ASP A 68 12.80 2.87 3.61
C ASP A 68 13.29 3.53 2.31
N SER A 69 12.39 4.12 1.52
CA SER A 69 12.76 4.87 0.32
C SER A 69 13.06 6.35 0.58
N LEU A 70 12.97 6.79 1.84
CA LEU A 70 13.53 8.08 2.27
C LEU A 70 15.00 7.89 2.64
N PRO A 71 15.94 8.64 2.02
CA PRO A 71 17.31 8.66 2.48
C PRO A 71 17.33 9.26 3.89
N VAL A 72 17.99 8.56 4.82
CA VAL A 72 18.33 9.09 6.15
C VAL A 72 19.23 10.31 6.01
#